data_AF-A0A970UD78-F1
#
_entry.id   AF-A0A970UD78-F1
#
_cell.length_a   1.000
_cell.length_b   1.000
_cell.length_c   1.000
_cell.angle_alpha   90.00
_cell.angle_beta   90.00
_cell.angle_gamma   90.00
#
_symmetry.space_group_name_H-M   'P 1'
#
loop_
_entity.id
_entity.type
_entity.pdbx_description
1 polymer ?
#
loop_
_entity_poly.entity_id
_entity_poly.type
_entity_poly.pdbx_seq_one_letter_code
_entity_poly.pdbx_strand_id
1 'polypeptide(L)'
;MHQILPSRADLNEHATIEPAFAQWQKGYGPIQHTAETQAAVYRLAHQLVQAGMQPDLAAVYLKLNALDKITAAGMSLVVHMTYARKVHLDGSDLTADDFKVQPEGHTGGALNMVPGYAAYMALNALTGETRGWLMGQGHSVAAIEALNVLLGNLHPEQAQAYGGGEAGINRLLNDFYGYELASDGSMAAPLGSHVNPHTAGGIIEGGYLGFAELQYAHMPLPGEKLVAFLSDGAAEEQRGSDWIPRWWRAEDCGPALPIMIANGRRIEQRTELGTLEGLKGFQRHLRGCGFDPIE
;
A
#
# COMPACT_ATOMS: atom_id res chain seq x y z
N MET A 1 -11.54 -25.87 -5.96
CA MET A 1 -12.91 -25.53 -6.41
C MET A 1 -12.82 -24.23 -7.21
N HIS A 2 -13.13 -24.24 -8.51
CA HIS A 2 -13.35 -22.98 -9.23
C HIS A 2 -14.62 -22.36 -8.63
N GLN A 3 -14.45 -21.36 -7.77
CA GLN A 3 -15.58 -20.65 -7.19
C GLN A 3 -16.25 -19.82 -8.29
N ILE A 4 -17.57 -19.99 -8.42
CA ILE A 4 -18.39 -19.31 -9.42
C ILE A 4 -18.47 -17.84 -8.99
N LEU A 5 -17.82 -16.97 -9.76
CA LEU A 5 -17.96 -15.53 -9.62
C LEU A 5 -19.32 -15.09 -10.21
N PRO A 6 -20.00 -14.09 -9.62
CA PRO A 6 -21.25 -13.56 -10.16
C PRO A 6 -21.06 -13.10 -11.61
N SER A 7 -22.09 -13.32 -12.43
CA SER A 7 -22.10 -12.86 -13.82
C SER A 7 -22.24 -11.34 -13.88
N ARG A 8 -21.96 -10.76 -15.07
CA ARG A 8 -22.17 -9.32 -15.27
C ARG A 8 -23.64 -8.90 -15.07
N ALA A 9 -24.59 -9.78 -15.39
CA ALA A 9 -26.01 -9.51 -15.17
C ALA A 9 -26.32 -9.42 -13.67
N ASP A 10 -25.81 -10.37 -12.88
CA ASP A 10 -25.98 -10.38 -11.42
C ASP A 10 -25.39 -9.12 -10.79
N LEU A 11 -24.21 -8.70 -11.23
CA LEU A 11 -23.57 -7.47 -10.74
C LEU A 11 -24.36 -6.20 -11.10
N ASN A 12 -24.99 -6.16 -12.27
CA ASN A 12 -25.82 -5.02 -12.67
C ASN A 12 -27.11 -4.97 -11.86
N GLU A 13 -27.75 -6.12 -11.62
CA GLU A 13 -28.93 -6.21 -10.76
C GLU A 13 -28.57 -5.81 -9.32
N HIS A 14 -27.44 -6.30 -8.81
CA HIS A 14 -26.92 -5.93 -7.49
C HIS A 14 -26.74 -4.41 -7.35
N ALA A 15 -26.22 -3.75 -8.38
CA ALA A 15 -26.07 -2.29 -8.40
C ALA A 15 -27.41 -1.53 -8.35
N THR A 16 -28.53 -2.14 -8.77
CA THR A 16 -29.85 -1.50 -8.64
C THR A 16 -30.39 -1.53 -7.21
N ILE A 17 -29.99 -2.54 -6.42
CA ILE A 17 -30.44 -2.75 -5.04
C ILE A 17 -29.46 -2.20 -4.00
N GLU A 18 -28.17 -2.11 -4.33
CA GLU A 18 -27.10 -1.60 -3.45
C GLU A 18 -26.48 -0.29 -4.02
N PRO A 19 -27.01 0.90 -3.67
CA PRO A 19 -26.53 2.16 -4.22
C PRO A 19 -25.04 2.44 -3.93
N ALA A 20 -24.53 2.00 -2.77
CA ALA A 20 -23.12 2.15 -2.42
C ALA A 20 -22.20 1.32 -3.32
N PHE A 21 -22.65 0.13 -3.74
CA PHE A 21 -21.94 -0.69 -4.73
C PHE A 21 -21.95 -0.03 -6.11
N ALA A 22 -23.12 0.46 -6.55
CA ALA A 22 -23.24 1.17 -7.82
C ALA A 22 -22.36 2.42 -7.89
N GLN A 23 -22.20 3.12 -6.77
CA GLN A 23 -21.29 4.27 -6.69
C GLN A 23 -19.83 3.83 -6.73
N TRP A 24 -19.46 2.78 -5.99
CA TRP A 24 -18.10 2.23 -5.99
C TRP A 24 -17.69 1.74 -7.39
N GLN A 25 -18.59 1.05 -8.11
CA GLN A 25 -18.33 0.53 -9.46
C GLN A 25 -17.89 1.60 -10.48
N LYS A 26 -18.25 2.87 -10.26
CA LYS A 26 -17.85 3.97 -11.14
C LYS A 26 -16.35 4.32 -11.01
N GLY A 27 -15.70 3.84 -9.95
CA GLY A 27 -14.34 4.22 -9.59
C GLY A 27 -14.25 5.65 -9.05
N TYR A 28 -13.02 6.11 -8.82
CA TYR A 28 -12.74 7.47 -8.35
C TYR A 28 -11.36 7.93 -8.81
N GLY A 29 -11.30 9.09 -9.48
CA GLY A 29 -10.04 9.63 -10.01
C GLY A 29 -9.35 8.63 -10.93
N PRO A 30 -8.10 8.20 -10.64
CA PRO A 30 -7.39 7.21 -11.45
C PRO A 30 -7.84 5.76 -11.20
N ILE A 31 -8.66 5.50 -10.18
CA ILE A 31 -9.05 4.15 -9.78
C ILE A 31 -10.23 3.67 -10.61
N GLN A 32 -10.07 2.48 -11.21
CA GLN A 32 -11.09 1.80 -12.01
C GLN A 32 -11.19 0.34 -11.56
N HIS A 33 -12.39 -0.22 -11.66
CA HIS A 33 -12.67 -1.60 -11.21
C HIS A 33 -13.07 -2.47 -12.39
N THR A 34 -12.29 -3.51 -12.66
CA THR A 34 -12.61 -4.48 -13.72
C THR A 34 -13.83 -5.33 -13.33
N ALA A 35 -14.37 -6.10 -14.28
CA ALA A 35 -15.48 -7.00 -13.98
C ALA A 35 -15.09 -8.06 -12.94
N GLU A 36 -13.84 -8.54 -13.00
CA GLU A 36 -13.25 -9.51 -12.09
C GLU A 36 -13.12 -8.94 -10.68
N THR A 37 -12.62 -7.70 -10.54
CA THR A 37 -12.54 -7.00 -9.25
C THR A 37 -13.92 -6.79 -8.66
N GLN A 38 -14.90 -6.38 -9.48
CA GLN A 38 -16.29 -6.19 -9.03
C GLN A 38 -16.90 -7.49 -8.51
N ALA A 39 -16.65 -8.61 -9.20
CA ALA A 39 -17.10 -9.92 -8.77
C ALA A 39 -16.42 -10.39 -7.47
N ALA A 40 -15.12 -10.13 -7.32
CA ALA A 40 -14.38 -10.44 -6.10
C ALA A 40 -14.87 -9.60 -4.90
N VAL A 41 -15.15 -8.31 -5.11
CA VAL A 41 -15.68 -7.40 -4.09
C VAL A 41 -17.10 -7.76 -3.68
N TYR A 42 -17.96 -8.14 -4.64
CA TYR A 42 -19.27 -8.70 -4.32
C TYR A 42 -19.14 -9.86 -3.33
N ARG A 43 -18.30 -10.85 -3.66
CA ARG A 43 -18.07 -12.01 -2.80
C ARG A 43 -17.50 -11.61 -1.43
N LEU A 44 -16.49 -10.74 -1.40
CA LEU A 44 -15.86 -10.26 -0.17
C LEU A 44 -16.89 -9.61 0.76
N ALA A 45 -17.76 -8.74 0.21
CA ALA A 45 -18.77 -8.06 1.00
C ALA A 45 -19.75 -9.05 1.66
N HIS A 46 -20.26 -10.00 0.89
CA HIS A 46 -21.13 -11.05 1.43
C HIS A 46 -20.42 -11.92 2.48
N GLN A 47 -19.14 -12.27 2.28
CA GLN A 47 -18.35 -13.04 3.24
C GLN A 47 -18.12 -12.28 4.55
N LEU A 48 -17.79 -10.99 4.50
CA LEU A 48 -17.57 -10.16 5.69
C LEU A 48 -18.84 -10.02 6.53
N VAL A 49 -20.00 -9.82 5.87
CA VAL A 49 -21.29 -9.72 6.57
C VAL A 49 -21.69 -11.07 7.15
N GLN A 50 -21.55 -12.15 6.39
CA GLN A 50 -21.85 -13.51 6.87
C GLN A 50 -20.97 -13.90 8.07
N ALA A 51 -19.71 -13.46 8.08
CA ALA A 51 -18.78 -13.67 9.18
C ALA A 51 -19.02 -12.72 10.38
N GLY A 52 -19.98 -11.79 10.29
CA GLY A 52 -20.25 -10.80 11.34
C GLY A 52 -19.17 -9.73 11.51
N MET A 53 -18.24 -9.58 10.55
CA MET A 53 -17.18 -8.58 10.59
C MET A 53 -17.68 -7.19 10.18
N GLN A 54 -18.78 -7.12 9.43
CA GLN A 54 -19.47 -5.89 9.04
C GLN A 54 -20.98 -6.06 9.24
N PRO A 55 -21.70 -4.97 9.57
CA PRO A 55 -23.13 -5.06 9.88
C PRO A 55 -23.99 -5.37 8.65
N ASP A 56 -23.61 -4.85 7.49
CA ASP A 56 -24.34 -5.00 6.22
C ASP A 56 -23.42 -4.75 5.01
N LEU A 57 -23.95 -4.99 3.80
CA LEU A 57 -23.21 -4.82 2.55
C LEU A 57 -22.88 -3.34 2.30
N ALA A 58 -23.80 -2.43 2.63
CA ALA A 58 -23.60 -1.00 2.44
C ALA A 58 -22.38 -0.49 3.22
N ALA A 59 -22.17 -0.95 4.46
CA ALA A 59 -21.02 -0.62 5.28
C ALA A 59 -19.70 -1.07 4.62
N VAL A 60 -19.67 -2.26 4.01
CA VAL A 60 -18.50 -2.74 3.25
C VAL A 60 -18.23 -1.80 2.07
N TYR A 61 -19.24 -1.55 1.23
CA TYR A 61 -19.06 -0.74 0.03
C TYR A 61 -18.71 0.72 0.33
N LEU A 62 -19.19 1.29 1.44
CA LEU A 62 -18.79 2.62 1.88
C LEU A 62 -17.30 2.67 2.24
N LYS A 63 -16.76 1.64 2.90
CA LYS A 63 -15.31 1.54 3.16
C LYS A 63 -14.50 1.37 1.88
N LEU A 64 -15.02 0.65 0.89
CA LEU A 64 -14.36 0.50 -0.41
C LEU A 64 -14.41 1.81 -1.24
N ASN A 65 -15.51 2.57 -1.18
CA ASN A 65 -15.54 3.93 -1.72
C ASN A 65 -14.50 4.84 -1.04
N ALA A 66 -14.36 4.73 0.30
CA ALA A 66 -13.34 5.47 1.04
C ALA A 66 -11.92 5.04 0.66
N LEU A 67 -11.70 3.75 0.40
CA LEU A 67 -10.45 3.20 -0.11
C LEU A 67 -10.05 3.85 -1.45
N ASP A 68 -10.97 3.97 -2.41
CA ASP A 68 -10.66 4.60 -3.69
C ASP A 68 -10.26 6.08 -3.51
N LYS A 69 -10.97 6.80 -2.64
CA LYS A 69 -10.69 8.21 -2.33
C LYS A 69 -9.36 8.40 -1.62
N ILE A 70 -9.07 7.60 -0.60
CA ILE A 70 -7.80 7.71 0.14
C ILE A 70 -6.62 7.30 -0.73
N THR A 71 -6.81 6.32 -1.63
CA THR A 71 -5.78 5.93 -2.60
C THR A 71 -5.48 7.08 -3.54
N ALA A 72 -6.50 7.70 -4.15
CA ALA A 72 -6.32 8.86 -5.04
C ALA A 72 -5.69 10.06 -4.32
N ALA A 73 -6.11 10.36 -3.09
CA ALA A 73 -5.53 11.41 -2.26
C ALA A 73 -4.07 11.11 -1.89
N GLY A 74 -3.76 9.88 -1.52
CA GLY A 74 -2.39 9.42 -1.24
C GLY A 74 -1.47 9.54 -2.46
N MET A 75 -1.95 9.15 -3.64
CA MET A 75 -1.21 9.32 -4.90
C MET A 75 -0.94 10.79 -5.20
N SER A 76 -1.94 11.66 -5.03
CA SER A 76 -1.78 13.10 -5.18
C SER A 76 -0.73 13.65 -4.20
N LEU A 77 -0.81 13.26 -2.94
CA LEU A 77 0.12 13.74 -1.91
C LEU A 77 1.56 13.25 -2.16
N VAL A 78 1.76 12.02 -2.64
CA VAL A 78 3.09 11.53 -3.07
C VAL A 78 3.71 12.40 -4.17
N VAL A 79 2.90 12.83 -5.16
CA VAL A 79 3.35 13.76 -6.20
C VAL A 79 3.71 15.12 -5.59
N HIS A 80 2.87 15.65 -4.69
CA HIS A 80 3.18 16.91 -4.00
C HIS A 80 4.46 16.78 -3.17
N MET A 81 4.68 15.69 -2.44
CA MET A 81 5.90 15.48 -1.64
C MET A 81 7.15 15.57 -2.51
N THR A 82 7.08 15.06 -3.75
CA THR A 82 8.22 15.12 -4.68
C THR A 82 8.41 16.53 -5.25
N TYR A 83 7.34 17.15 -5.77
CA TYR A 83 7.46 18.30 -6.68
C TYR A 83 7.06 19.65 -6.05
N ALA A 84 6.23 19.66 -5.02
CA ALA A 84 5.64 20.86 -4.44
C ALA A 84 6.11 21.09 -3.01
N ARG A 85 6.18 22.36 -2.61
CA ARG A 85 6.40 22.78 -1.22
C ARG A 85 5.13 23.30 -0.56
N LYS A 86 4.02 23.37 -1.31
CA LYS A 86 2.69 23.65 -0.78
C LYS A 86 1.62 22.78 -1.44
N VAL A 87 0.54 22.57 -0.71
CA VAL A 87 -0.77 22.12 -1.16
C VAL A 87 -1.80 23.16 -0.70
N HIS A 88 -2.84 23.34 -1.52
CA HIS A 88 -4.00 24.17 -1.18
C HIS A 88 -5.23 23.27 -1.11
N LEU A 89 -5.72 22.98 0.11
CA LEU A 89 -6.87 22.09 0.31
C LEU A 89 -8.21 22.74 -0.04
N ASP A 90 -8.22 24.06 -0.22
CA ASP A 90 -9.38 24.81 -0.71
C ASP A 90 -9.61 24.65 -2.22
N GLY A 91 -8.68 23.99 -2.93
CA GLY A 91 -8.74 23.76 -4.37
C GLY A 91 -8.22 24.91 -5.22
N SER A 92 -7.54 25.90 -4.64
CA SER A 92 -6.85 26.94 -5.41
C SER A 92 -5.66 26.37 -6.20
N ASP A 93 -5.41 26.99 -7.36
CA ASP A 93 -4.33 26.56 -8.25
C ASP A 93 -2.94 26.82 -7.64
N LEU A 94 -2.02 25.87 -7.84
CA LEU A 94 -0.61 26.07 -7.49
C LEU A 94 0.05 27.11 -8.40
N THR A 95 0.89 27.95 -7.83
CA THR A 95 1.74 28.89 -8.57
C THR A 95 3.16 28.33 -8.78
N ALA A 96 3.96 28.94 -9.66
CA ALA A 96 5.35 28.54 -9.88
C ALA A 96 6.17 28.53 -8.57
N ASP A 97 5.88 29.45 -7.66
CA ASP A 97 6.54 29.54 -6.35
C ASP A 97 6.07 28.45 -5.38
N ASP A 98 5.04 27.68 -5.67
CA ASP A 98 4.62 26.57 -4.82
C ASP A 98 5.36 25.26 -5.14
N PHE A 99 6.20 25.25 -6.18
CA PHE A 99 7.04 24.10 -6.55
C PHE A 99 8.42 24.14 -5.88
N LYS A 100 8.99 22.94 -5.66
CA LYS A 100 10.36 22.78 -5.19
C LYS A 100 11.34 23.11 -6.31
N VAL A 101 12.43 23.81 -5.98
CA VAL A 101 13.51 24.14 -6.93
C VAL A 101 14.29 22.87 -7.35
N GLN A 102 14.46 21.94 -6.40
CA GLN A 102 15.14 20.66 -6.62
C GLN A 102 14.21 19.55 -6.12
N PRO A 103 13.32 19.01 -6.97
CA PRO A 103 12.50 17.87 -6.63
C PRO A 103 13.36 16.62 -6.39
N GLU A 104 13.16 15.97 -5.24
CA GLU A 104 13.82 14.72 -4.87
C GLU A 104 12.78 13.70 -4.39
N GLY A 105 13.03 12.42 -4.66
CA GLY A 105 12.16 11.33 -4.22
C GLY A 105 12.08 10.16 -5.20
N HIS A 106 11.60 9.02 -4.71
CA HIS A 106 11.34 7.81 -5.51
C HIS A 106 9.85 7.71 -5.88
N THR A 107 9.36 8.69 -6.63
CA THR A 107 7.92 8.86 -6.90
C THR A 107 7.29 7.66 -7.60
N GLY A 108 7.98 7.06 -8.57
CA GLY A 108 7.45 5.90 -9.30
C GLY A 108 7.19 4.70 -8.40
N GLY A 109 8.16 4.36 -7.53
CA GLY A 109 8.02 3.28 -6.56
C GLY A 109 6.92 3.57 -5.53
N ALA A 110 6.87 4.81 -5.02
CA ALA A 110 5.84 5.23 -4.08
C ALA A 110 4.43 5.17 -4.69
N LEU A 111 4.22 5.62 -5.93
CA LEU A 111 2.90 5.57 -6.58
C LEU A 111 2.39 4.13 -6.76
N ASN A 112 3.28 3.17 -7.00
CA ASN A 112 2.92 1.75 -7.06
C ASN A 112 2.58 1.16 -5.68
N MET A 113 3.13 1.75 -4.62
CA MET A 113 2.95 1.29 -3.25
C MET A 113 1.65 1.81 -2.61
N VAL A 114 1.18 3.00 -3.00
CA VAL A 114 -0.02 3.64 -2.42
C VAL A 114 -1.25 2.72 -2.44
N PRO A 115 -1.63 2.06 -3.55
CA PRO A 115 -2.79 1.18 -3.56
C PRO A 115 -2.65 -0.01 -2.60
N GLY A 116 -1.45 -0.59 -2.52
CA GLY A 116 -1.16 -1.72 -1.64
C GLY A 116 -1.29 -1.35 -0.15
N TYR A 117 -0.68 -0.25 0.27
CA TYR A 117 -0.75 0.18 1.67
C TYR A 117 -2.15 0.69 2.05
N ALA A 118 -2.84 1.38 1.14
CA ALA A 118 -4.22 1.80 1.36
C ALA A 118 -5.16 0.60 1.53
N ALA A 119 -5.00 -0.44 0.69
CA ALA A 119 -5.77 -1.68 0.81
C ALA A 119 -5.49 -2.42 2.12
N TYR A 120 -4.24 -2.43 2.58
CA TYR A 120 -3.87 -2.96 3.91
C TYR A 120 -4.62 -2.24 5.04
N MET A 121 -4.65 -0.89 5.02
CA MET A 121 -5.39 -0.11 6.01
C MET A 121 -6.90 -0.37 5.93
N ALA A 122 -7.46 -0.45 4.73
CA ALA A 122 -8.87 -0.77 4.52
C ALA A 122 -9.22 -2.18 4.99
N LEU A 123 -8.35 -3.16 4.80
CA LEU A 123 -8.54 -4.53 5.30
C LEU A 123 -8.59 -4.56 6.82
N ASN A 124 -7.73 -3.80 7.50
CA ASN A 124 -7.79 -3.66 8.96
C ASN A 124 -9.14 -3.07 9.39
N ALA A 125 -9.61 -2.01 8.71
CA ALA A 125 -10.91 -1.40 8.99
C ALA A 125 -12.13 -2.29 8.66
N LEU A 126 -12.01 -3.18 7.66
CA LEU A 126 -13.05 -4.11 7.24
C LEU A 126 -13.17 -5.33 8.16
N THR A 127 -12.07 -5.74 8.79
CA THR A 127 -12.01 -6.95 9.61
C THR A 127 -11.96 -6.67 11.10
N GLY A 128 -11.62 -5.44 11.50
CA GLY A 128 -11.36 -5.11 12.91
C GLY A 128 -10.07 -5.72 13.44
N GLU A 129 -9.22 -6.24 12.55
CA GLU A 129 -7.96 -6.88 12.92
C GLU A 129 -6.77 -6.03 12.48
N THR A 130 -5.85 -5.76 13.41
CA THR A 130 -4.55 -5.17 13.09
C THR A 130 -3.60 -6.24 12.58
N ARG A 131 -2.75 -5.88 11.61
CA ARG A 131 -1.71 -6.73 11.04
C ARG A 131 -0.40 -5.95 11.07
N GLY A 132 0.73 -6.61 11.18
CA GLY A 132 2.02 -5.98 10.92
C GLY A 132 2.19 -5.72 9.42
N TRP A 133 3.09 -4.80 9.07
CA TRP A 133 3.52 -4.62 7.69
C TRP A 133 5.04 -4.44 7.59
N LEU A 134 5.58 -4.80 6.44
CA LEU A 134 6.94 -4.44 6.04
C LEU A 134 6.98 -4.12 4.56
N MET A 135 8.00 -3.36 4.15
CA MET A 135 8.20 -3.00 2.76
C MET A 135 9.66 -3.20 2.39
N GLY A 136 9.92 -4.04 1.40
CA GLY A 136 11.27 -4.31 0.90
C GLY A 136 11.89 -3.10 0.19
N GLN A 137 11.06 -2.29 -0.48
CA GLN A 137 11.46 -1.06 -1.16
C GLN A 137 11.32 0.18 -0.26
N GLY A 138 12.18 0.27 0.75
CA GLY A 138 12.18 1.32 1.77
C GLY A 138 12.12 2.75 1.26
N HIS A 139 12.78 3.01 0.13
CA HIS A 139 12.80 4.30 -0.56
C HIS A 139 11.41 4.78 -1.04
N SER A 140 10.41 3.91 -1.04
CA SER A 140 9.00 4.23 -1.36
C SER A 140 8.21 4.74 -0.15
N VAL A 141 8.88 5.15 0.94
CA VAL A 141 8.28 5.61 2.20
C VAL A 141 7.23 6.71 2.03
N ALA A 142 7.35 7.54 0.99
CA ALA A 142 6.37 8.58 0.68
C ALA A 142 4.93 8.05 0.60
N ALA A 143 4.73 6.82 0.10
CA ALA A 143 3.43 6.19 0.04
C ALA A 143 2.83 5.93 1.44
N ILE A 144 3.68 5.48 2.36
CA ILE A 144 3.32 5.17 3.75
C ILE A 144 2.98 6.47 4.48
N GLU A 145 3.86 7.47 4.39
CA GLU A 145 3.75 8.73 5.12
C GLU A 145 2.58 9.57 4.62
N ALA A 146 2.35 9.63 3.30
CA ALA A 146 1.19 10.29 2.73
C ALA A 146 -0.12 9.70 3.28
N LEU A 147 -0.25 8.38 3.27
CA LEU A 147 -1.46 7.70 3.76
C LEU A 147 -1.59 7.80 5.28
N ASN A 148 -0.50 7.69 6.03
CA ASN A 148 -0.51 7.81 7.48
C ASN A 148 -0.94 9.22 7.92
N VAL A 149 -0.46 10.27 7.28
CA VAL A 149 -0.90 11.65 7.57
C VAL A 149 -2.38 11.84 7.26
N LEU A 150 -2.85 11.36 6.09
CA LEU A 150 -4.25 11.47 5.71
C LEU A 150 -5.20 10.67 6.62
N LEU A 151 -4.74 9.55 7.19
CA LEU A 151 -5.51 8.69 8.07
C LEU A 151 -5.32 9.00 9.56
N GLY A 152 -4.39 9.88 9.92
CA GLY A 152 -4.01 10.14 11.32
C GLY A 152 -3.31 8.94 11.99
N ASN A 153 -2.71 8.04 11.21
CA ASN A 153 -1.98 6.87 11.70
C ASN A 153 -0.49 7.23 11.94
N LEU A 154 -0.23 8.07 12.95
CA LEU A 154 1.08 8.67 13.19
C LEU A 154 1.60 8.35 14.59
N HIS A 155 2.92 8.20 14.72
CA HIS A 155 3.59 8.27 16.02
C HIS A 155 3.54 9.70 16.58
N PRO A 156 3.72 9.91 17.90
CA PRO A 156 3.58 11.23 18.52
C PRO A 156 4.43 12.34 17.87
N GLU A 157 5.66 12.03 17.46
CA GLU A 157 6.59 12.96 16.82
C GLU A 157 6.06 13.45 15.47
N GLN A 158 5.58 12.52 14.64
CA GLN A 158 4.96 12.84 13.36
C GLN A 158 3.59 13.50 13.51
N ALA A 159 2.80 13.11 14.52
CA ALA A 159 1.51 13.74 14.81
C ALA A 159 1.70 15.22 15.19
N GLN A 160 2.72 15.52 15.99
CA GLN A 160 3.09 16.89 16.34
C GLN A 160 3.57 17.69 15.11
N ALA A 161 4.34 17.06 14.22
CA ALA A 161 4.87 17.74 13.03
C ALA A 161 3.81 17.92 11.93
N TYR A 162 3.03 16.89 11.64
CA TYR A 162 2.26 16.76 10.39
C TYR A 162 0.74 16.64 10.61
N GLY A 163 0.27 16.47 11.84
CA GLY A 163 -1.16 16.28 12.15
C GLY A 163 -2.04 17.53 12.05
N GLY A 164 -1.46 18.72 11.84
CA GLY A 164 -2.13 20.02 11.85
C GLY A 164 -2.93 20.38 10.59
N GLY A 165 -3.50 19.41 9.86
CA GLY A 165 -4.24 19.65 8.62
C GLY A 165 -3.35 20.21 7.50
N GLU A 166 -3.82 21.22 6.76
CA GLU A 166 -3.07 21.81 5.64
C GLU A 166 -1.67 22.30 6.05
N ALA A 167 -1.55 22.95 7.21
CA ALA A 167 -0.25 23.42 7.71
C ALA A 167 0.71 22.26 8.00
N GLY A 168 0.19 21.15 8.56
CA GLY A 168 0.97 19.94 8.81
C GLY A 168 1.39 19.25 7.52
N ILE A 169 0.50 19.17 6.53
CA ILE A 169 0.82 18.64 5.20
C ILE A 169 1.88 19.51 4.52
N ASN A 170 1.73 20.84 4.53
CA ASN A 170 2.74 21.74 3.97
C ASN A 170 4.10 21.55 4.65
N ARG A 171 4.15 21.31 5.96
CA ARG A 171 5.40 20.94 6.64
C ARG A 171 5.95 19.60 6.13
N LEU A 172 5.12 18.56 6.02
CA LEU A 172 5.50 17.26 5.46
C LEU A 172 6.16 17.42 4.06
N LEU A 173 5.58 18.26 3.20
CA LEU A 173 6.12 18.53 1.87
C LEU A 173 7.53 19.13 1.93
N ASN A 174 7.78 20.06 2.85
CA ASN A 174 9.09 20.71 3.00
C ASN A 174 10.12 19.81 3.68
N ASP A 175 9.69 19.01 4.66
CA ASP A 175 10.55 18.08 5.39
C ASP A 175 10.97 16.87 4.54
N PHE A 176 10.17 16.48 3.53
CA PHE A 176 10.49 15.33 2.68
C PHE A 176 11.77 15.58 1.86
N TYR A 177 12.77 14.72 2.08
CA TYR A 177 14.14 14.87 1.59
C TYR A 177 14.89 16.11 2.13
N GLY A 178 14.45 16.65 3.27
CA GLY A 178 15.15 17.72 3.99
C GLY A 178 16.43 17.22 4.67
N TYR A 179 17.48 18.05 4.65
CA TYR A 179 18.77 17.79 5.29
C TYR A 179 19.05 18.68 6.51
N GLU A 180 18.02 19.36 7.02
CA GLU A 180 18.15 20.25 8.16
C GLU A 180 18.54 19.45 9.42
N LEU A 181 19.54 19.94 10.14
CA LEU A 181 20.01 19.35 11.39
C LEU A 181 19.50 20.14 12.58
N ALA A 182 19.09 19.42 13.62
CA ALA A 182 18.81 20.01 14.92
C ALA A 182 20.12 20.47 15.60
N SER A 183 19.99 21.24 16.69
CA SER A 183 21.12 21.79 17.44
C SER A 183 22.02 20.72 18.07
N ASP A 184 21.53 19.50 18.24
CA ASP A 184 22.28 18.34 18.74
C ASP A 184 22.94 17.51 17.63
N GLY A 185 22.79 17.91 16.37
CA GLY A 185 23.35 17.23 15.20
C GLY A 185 22.50 16.07 14.66
N SER A 186 21.33 15.80 15.25
CA SER A 186 20.35 14.87 14.69
C SER A 186 19.58 15.50 13.51
N MET A 187 18.84 14.68 12.76
CA MET A 187 17.93 15.19 11.72
C MET A 187 16.81 16.00 12.37
N ALA A 188 16.53 17.20 11.86
CA ALA A 188 15.50 18.09 12.42
C ALA A 188 14.07 17.59 12.15
N ALA A 189 13.86 16.93 11.02
CA ALA A 189 12.57 16.35 10.65
C ALA A 189 12.49 14.89 11.13
N PRO A 190 11.32 14.45 11.66
CA PRO A 190 11.09 13.03 11.94
C PRO A 190 10.93 12.21 10.65
N LEU A 191 10.63 12.84 9.51
CA LEU A 191 10.54 12.20 8.20
C LEU A 191 11.93 11.96 7.59
N GLY A 192 12.09 10.84 6.87
CA GLY A 192 13.31 10.52 6.11
C GLY A 192 13.02 10.16 4.65
N SER A 193 14.07 9.81 3.91
CA SER A 193 13.98 9.30 2.53
C SER A 193 13.58 7.83 2.43
N HIS A 194 13.61 7.11 3.56
CA HIS A 194 13.25 5.70 3.72
C HIS A 194 12.37 5.53 4.97
N VAL A 195 11.81 4.33 5.14
CA VAL A 195 11.14 3.94 6.39
C VAL A 195 12.14 4.10 7.53
N ASN A 196 11.76 4.82 8.58
CA ASN A 196 12.66 5.12 9.69
C ASN A 196 11.96 4.87 11.05
N PRO A 197 12.64 5.08 12.19
CA PRO A 197 12.04 4.85 13.52
C PRO A 197 10.78 5.66 13.83
N HIS A 198 10.49 6.74 13.09
CA HIS A 198 9.31 7.57 13.24
C HIS A 198 8.16 7.16 12.29
N THR A 199 8.43 6.34 11.27
CA THR A 199 7.39 5.84 10.35
C THR A 199 6.49 4.84 11.06
N ALA A 200 5.22 5.20 11.24
CA ALA A 200 4.28 4.39 12.01
C ALA A 200 4.11 2.96 11.47
N GLY A 201 4.42 1.98 12.33
CA GLY A 201 4.32 0.55 12.03
C GLY A 201 5.45 -0.01 11.15
N GLY A 202 6.47 0.80 10.79
CA GLY A 202 7.64 0.33 10.05
C GLY A 202 8.51 -0.60 10.90
N ILE A 203 8.76 -1.81 10.39
CA ILE A 203 9.58 -2.83 11.10
C ILE A 203 10.99 -2.94 10.50
N ILE A 204 11.15 -2.56 9.24
CA ILE A 204 12.44 -2.56 8.53
C ILE A 204 12.56 -1.27 7.71
N GLU A 205 13.79 -0.76 7.56
CA GLU A 205 14.05 0.42 6.73
C GLU A 205 13.87 0.13 5.24
N GLY A 206 14.32 -1.04 4.76
CA GLY A 206 14.23 -1.43 3.35
C GLY A 206 15.15 -0.64 2.40
N GLY A 207 16.20 0.00 2.92
CA GLY A 207 17.19 0.70 2.09
C GLY A 207 18.11 -0.25 1.33
N TYR A 208 18.65 -1.26 2.03
CA TYR A 208 19.35 -2.37 1.38
C TYR A 208 18.35 -3.47 1.00
N LEU A 209 18.09 -3.58 -0.30
CA LEU A 209 17.06 -4.46 -0.85
C LEU A 209 17.38 -5.96 -0.66
N GLY A 210 16.34 -6.80 -0.65
CA GLY A 210 16.44 -8.25 -0.63
C GLY A 210 16.27 -8.92 0.74
N PHE A 211 16.46 -8.19 1.85
CA PHE A 211 16.28 -8.77 3.17
C PHE A 211 14.81 -8.99 3.56
N ALA A 212 13.89 -8.17 3.05
CA ALA A 212 12.46 -8.39 3.25
C ALA A 212 12.07 -9.76 2.70
N GLU A 213 12.51 -10.07 1.48
CA GLU A 213 12.28 -11.33 0.76
C GLU A 213 12.84 -12.54 1.50
N LEU A 214 13.88 -12.37 2.31
CA LEU A 214 14.50 -13.43 3.11
C LEU A 214 13.84 -13.63 4.49
N GLN A 215 13.21 -12.59 5.06
CA GLN A 215 12.83 -12.61 6.48
C GLN A 215 11.33 -12.72 6.72
N TYR A 216 10.49 -12.19 5.82
CA TYR A 216 9.08 -11.94 6.10
C TYR A 216 8.29 -13.16 6.61
N ALA A 217 8.62 -14.35 6.11
CA ALA A 217 7.85 -15.56 6.41
C ALA A 217 7.88 -15.96 7.89
N HIS A 218 8.96 -15.67 8.60
CA HIS A 218 9.15 -16.07 10.00
C HIS A 218 8.94 -14.91 10.99
N MET A 219 8.59 -13.73 10.49
CA MET A 219 8.36 -12.55 11.33
C MET A 219 7.08 -12.59 12.15
N PRO A 220 5.89 -12.99 11.62
CA PRO A 220 4.68 -13.02 12.43
C PRO A 220 4.74 -14.21 13.42
N LEU A 221 4.57 -13.93 14.71
CA LEU A 221 4.41 -14.97 15.74
C LEU A 221 3.02 -15.64 15.62
N PRO A 222 2.80 -16.81 16.26
CA PRO A 222 1.47 -17.42 16.31
C PRO A 222 0.40 -16.44 16.82
N GLY A 223 -0.65 -16.24 16.02
CA GLY A 223 -1.72 -15.27 16.28
C GLY A 223 -1.52 -13.89 15.66
N GLU A 224 -0.30 -13.56 15.23
CA GLU A 224 0.00 -12.35 14.48
C GLU A 224 -0.19 -12.56 12.98
N LYS A 225 -0.31 -11.47 12.23
CA LYS A 225 -0.51 -11.48 10.78
C LYS A 225 0.42 -10.43 10.18
N LEU A 226 1.03 -10.72 9.03
CA LEU A 226 1.94 -9.80 8.36
C LEU A 226 1.53 -9.58 6.90
N VAL A 227 1.54 -8.34 6.43
CA VAL A 227 1.53 -8.00 5.01
C VAL A 227 2.94 -7.58 4.58
N ALA A 228 3.53 -8.29 3.63
CA ALA A 228 4.89 -8.04 3.16
C ALA A 228 4.86 -7.46 1.75
N PHE A 229 5.17 -6.18 1.60
CA PHE A 229 5.26 -5.54 0.29
C PHE A 229 6.66 -5.77 -0.29
N LEU A 230 6.74 -6.60 -1.33
CA LEU A 230 7.97 -7.02 -1.99
C LEU A 230 8.10 -6.33 -3.34
N SER A 231 9.33 -6.18 -3.84
CA SER A 231 9.59 -5.55 -5.13
C SER A 231 10.08 -6.59 -6.14
N ASP A 232 9.61 -6.50 -7.38
CA ASP A 232 10.16 -7.29 -8.48
C ASP A 232 11.66 -7.03 -8.67
N GLY A 233 12.10 -5.79 -8.49
CA GLY A 233 13.50 -5.42 -8.55
C GLY A 233 14.36 -6.13 -7.49
N ALA A 234 13.90 -6.15 -6.25
CA ALA A 234 14.58 -6.86 -5.16
C ALA A 234 14.54 -8.38 -5.36
N ALA A 235 13.41 -8.91 -5.85
CA ALA A 235 13.20 -10.34 -6.02
C ALA A 235 14.16 -10.99 -7.03
N GLU A 236 14.53 -10.33 -8.14
CA GLU A 236 15.51 -10.92 -9.07
C GLU A 236 16.96 -10.70 -8.65
N GLU A 237 17.25 -9.80 -7.69
CA GLU A 237 18.58 -9.69 -7.06
C GLU A 237 18.77 -10.70 -5.93
N GLN A 238 17.74 -10.90 -5.11
CA GLN A 238 17.75 -11.80 -3.96
C GLN A 238 16.46 -12.62 -3.89
N ARG A 239 16.51 -13.84 -4.43
CA ARG A 239 15.38 -14.79 -4.43
C ARG A 239 15.20 -15.44 -3.06
N GLY A 240 14.57 -14.72 -2.13
CA GLY A 240 14.27 -15.27 -0.80
C GLY A 240 13.07 -16.23 -0.76
N SER A 241 12.15 -16.16 -1.74
CA SER A 241 10.91 -16.95 -1.70
C SER A 241 11.07 -18.45 -1.94
N ASP A 242 12.14 -18.89 -2.59
CA ASP A 242 12.29 -20.26 -3.12
C ASP A 242 12.29 -21.35 -2.04
N TRP A 243 12.64 -20.97 -0.81
CA TRP A 243 12.83 -21.88 0.31
C TRP A 243 11.82 -21.69 1.43
N ILE A 244 11.09 -20.57 1.46
CA ILE A 244 10.21 -20.16 2.55
C ILE A 244 9.17 -21.25 2.93
N PRO A 245 8.42 -21.84 1.98
CA PRO A 245 7.41 -22.84 2.33
C PRO A 245 7.99 -24.15 2.87
N ARG A 246 9.32 -24.37 2.79
CA ARG A 246 9.98 -25.57 3.34
C ARG A 246 10.21 -25.48 4.84
N TRP A 247 10.32 -24.26 5.38
CA TRP A 247 10.62 -24.02 6.79
C TRP A 247 9.50 -23.29 7.52
N TRP A 248 8.58 -22.65 6.81
CA TRP A 248 7.38 -22.09 7.41
C TRP A 248 6.44 -23.19 7.90
N ARG A 249 5.89 -22.99 9.10
CA ARG A 249 4.91 -23.87 9.73
C ARG A 249 3.83 -23.04 10.39
N ALA A 250 2.56 -23.41 10.18
CA ALA A 250 1.42 -22.70 10.76
C ALA A 250 1.39 -22.79 12.30
N GLU A 251 2.07 -23.78 12.87
CA GLU A 251 2.20 -23.97 14.31
C GLU A 251 3.24 -23.04 14.95
N ASP A 252 4.27 -22.65 14.19
CA ASP A 252 5.42 -21.87 14.67
C ASP A 252 5.32 -20.38 14.32
N CYS A 253 4.58 -20.03 13.26
CA CYS A 253 4.46 -18.68 12.73
C CYS A 253 3.00 -18.33 12.39
N GLY A 254 2.66 -17.05 12.50
CA GLY A 254 1.43 -16.49 11.96
C GLY A 254 1.43 -16.45 10.43
N PRO A 255 0.27 -16.24 9.79
CA PRO A 255 0.21 -16.12 8.33
C PRO A 255 0.86 -14.81 7.85
N ALA A 256 1.60 -14.91 6.75
CA ALA A 256 2.11 -13.77 6.00
C ALA A 256 1.47 -13.70 4.61
N LEU A 257 1.11 -12.49 4.18
CA LEU A 257 0.60 -12.18 2.84
C LEU A 257 1.66 -11.38 2.07
N PRO A 258 2.51 -12.03 1.26
CA PRO A 258 3.42 -11.33 0.38
C PRO A 258 2.66 -10.70 -0.81
N ILE A 259 2.85 -9.41 -1.02
CA ILE A 259 2.33 -8.64 -2.15
C ILE A 259 3.51 -8.24 -3.01
N MET A 260 3.60 -8.81 -4.21
CA MET A 260 4.65 -8.46 -5.17
C MET A 260 4.25 -7.22 -5.96
N ILE A 261 5.00 -6.13 -5.82
CA ILE A 261 4.89 -4.94 -6.67
C ILE A 261 5.64 -5.21 -7.98
N ALA A 262 4.95 -5.84 -8.93
CA ALA A 262 5.47 -6.19 -10.25
C ALA A 262 5.32 -5.02 -11.25
N ASN A 263 6.08 -3.94 -11.04
CA ASN A 263 5.96 -2.73 -11.86
C ASN A 263 6.78 -2.77 -13.16
N GLY A 264 7.60 -3.80 -13.35
CA GLY A 264 8.32 -4.06 -14.58
C GLY A 264 9.65 -3.32 -14.74
N ARG A 265 10.09 -2.57 -13.72
CA ARG A 265 11.28 -1.70 -13.81
C ARG A 265 12.09 -1.59 -12.52
N ARG A 266 13.37 -1.30 -12.72
CA ARG A 266 14.32 -0.77 -11.74
C ARG A 266 14.86 0.58 -12.23
N ILE A 267 15.81 1.16 -11.49
CA ILE A 267 16.39 2.48 -11.77
C ILE A 267 16.72 2.67 -13.26
N GLU A 268 17.46 1.75 -13.88
CA GLU A 268 17.84 1.85 -15.30
C GLU A 268 17.52 0.59 -16.14
N GLN A 269 16.75 -0.35 -15.60
CA GLN A 269 16.53 -1.66 -16.22
C GLN A 269 15.07 -2.10 -16.18
N ARG A 270 14.69 -3.01 -17.07
CA ARG A 270 13.39 -3.71 -17.01
C ARG A 270 13.55 -4.99 -16.20
N THR A 271 12.53 -5.35 -15.45
CA THR A 271 12.42 -6.66 -14.79
C THR A 271 11.69 -7.64 -15.73
N GLU A 272 11.98 -8.93 -15.62
CA GLU A 272 11.26 -9.97 -16.36
C GLU A 272 9.78 -10.00 -15.97
N LEU A 273 9.49 -9.71 -14.70
CA LEU A 273 8.15 -9.57 -14.12
C LEU A 273 7.29 -8.50 -14.81
N GLY A 274 7.90 -7.55 -15.52
CA GLY A 274 7.19 -6.58 -16.36
C GLY A 274 6.61 -7.13 -17.65
N THR A 275 6.85 -8.41 -17.96
CA THR A 275 6.34 -9.07 -19.18
C THR A 275 5.28 -10.12 -18.82
N LEU A 276 4.33 -10.36 -19.73
CA LEU A 276 3.32 -11.39 -19.54
C LEU A 276 3.94 -12.78 -19.36
N GLU A 277 5.03 -13.07 -20.08
CA GLU A 277 5.73 -14.36 -19.99
C GLU A 277 6.48 -14.50 -18.67
N GLY A 278 7.18 -13.44 -18.24
CA GLY A 278 7.91 -13.42 -16.97
C GLY A 278 6.98 -13.51 -15.77
N LEU A 279 5.86 -12.77 -15.75
CA LEU A 279 4.86 -12.86 -14.68
C LEU A 279 4.25 -14.27 -14.59
N LYS A 280 3.83 -14.85 -15.72
CA LYS A 280 3.33 -16.23 -15.77
C LYS A 280 4.39 -17.25 -15.35
N GLY A 281 5.65 -17.02 -15.74
CA GLY A 281 6.80 -17.84 -15.33
C GLY A 281 7.00 -17.81 -13.83
N PHE A 282 6.94 -16.62 -13.23
CA PHE A 282 7.07 -16.42 -11.79
C PHE A 282 5.91 -17.07 -11.02
N GLN A 283 4.67 -16.94 -11.48
CA GLN A 283 3.52 -17.64 -10.88
C GLN A 283 3.71 -19.17 -10.90
N ARG A 284 4.18 -19.74 -12.02
CA ARG A 284 4.47 -21.18 -12.10
C ARG A 284 5.58 -21.59 -11.14
N HIS A 285 6.63 -20.78 -11.03
CA HIS A 285 7.73 -20.99 -10.09
C HIS A 285 7.23 -20.98 -8.64
N LEU A 286 6.48 -19.96 -8.24
CA LEU A 286 5.89 -19.85 -6.90
C LEU A 286 4.98 -21.03 -6.56
N ARG A 287 4.15 -21.50 -7.50
CA ARG A 287 3.36 -22.73 -7.33
C ARG A 287 4.25 -23.96 -7.10
N GLY A 288 5.36 -24.08 -7.84
CA GLY A 288 6.37 -25.11 -7.64
C GLY A 288 7.05 -25.03 -6.27
N CYS A 289 7.18 -23.83 -5.70
CA CYS A 289 7.70 -23.61 -4.35
C CYS A 289 6.68 -23.83 -3.23
N GLY A 290 5.38 -23.99 -3.54
CA GLY A 290 4.33 -24.24 -2.56
C GLY A 290 3.44 -23.03 -2.22
N PHE A 291 3.53 -21.93 -2.98
CA PHE A 291 2.61 -20.80 -2.86
C PHE A 291 1.36 -20.98 -3.74
N ASP A 292 0.29 -20.25 -3.42
CA ASP A 292 -0.89 -20.10 -4.28
C ASP A 292 -1.03 -18.65 -4.78
N PRO A 293 -0.29 -18.27 -5.85
CA PRO A 293 -0.28 -16.89 -6.33
C PRO A 293 -1.62 -16.49 -6.97
N ILE A 294 -2.01 -15.24 -6.71
CA ILE A 294 -3.20 -14.56 -7.24
C ILE A 294 -2.72 -13.27 -7.94
N GLU A 295 -3.33 -12.93 -9.08
CA GLU A 295 -3.11 -11.68 -9.83
C GLU A 295 -4.37 -10.83 -9.81
#